data_AF-A0A075FZU9-F1
#
_entry.id   AF-A0A075FZU9-F1
#
_cell.length_a   1.000
_cell.length_b   1.000
_cell.length_c   1.000
_cell.angle_alpha   90.00
_cell.angle_beta   90.00
_cell.angle_gamma   90.00
#
_symmetry.space_group_name_H-M   'P 1'
#
loop_
_entity.id
_entity.type
_entity.pdbx_description
1 polymer ?
#
loop_
_entity_poly.entity_id
_entity_poly.type
_entity_poly.pdbx_seq_one_letter_code
_entity_poly.pdbx_strand_id
1 'polypeptide(L)'
;MPARNNIHVPSESWPFFSWSIIEFAIVIALAIVVSWQVNPFFEDSVVMYGWECEQESQETNCTITDEPEMQQTMLNWIFWGIVGAIFAGWYLGARRFVLKRTIL
;
A
#
# COMPACT_ATOMS: atom_id res chain seq x y z
N MET A 1 -10.70 46.38 36.05
CA MET A 1 -11.76 45.35 35.93
C MET A 1 -11.08 44.08 35.47
N PRO A 2 -11.19 42.92 36.15
CA PRO A 2 -10.56 41.72 35.62
C PRO A 2 -11.34 41.30 34.37
N ALA A 3 -10.64 41.10 33.25
CA ALA A 3 -11.22 40.63 32.02
C ALA A 3 -11.81 39.24 32.24
N ARG A 4 -13.11 39.06 31.94
CA ARG A 4 -13.69 37.71 31.86
C ARG A 4 -13.09 37.04 30.63
N ASN A 5 -12.16 36.13 30.85
CA ASN A 5 -11.58 35.31 29.80
C ASN A 5 -12.60 34.23 29.42
N ASN A 6 -13.43 34.50 28.41
CA ASN A 6 -14.46 33.62 27.88
C ASN A 6 -14.08 33.01 26.52
N ILE A 7 -12.83 33.19 26.08
CA ILE A 7 -12.25 32.45 24.97
C ILE A 7 -11.53 31.23 25.57
N HIS A 8 -12.19 30.08 25.49
CA HIS A 8 -11.50 28.80 25.63
C HIS A 8 -10.65 28.62 24.37
N VAL A 9 -9.38 29.01 24.41
CA VAL A 9 -8.42 28.64 23.38
C VAL A 9 -8.11 27.15 23.60
N PRO A 10 -8.47 26.24 22.69
CA PRO A 10 -8.07 24.85 22.81
C PRO A 10 -6.60 24.72 22.40
N SER A 11 -5.69 25.36 23.12
CA SER A 11 -4.24 25.20 22.90
C SER A 11 -3.71 23.89 23.50
N GLU A 12 -4.55 23.13 24.22
CA GLU A 12 -4.21 21.83 24.85
C GLU A 12 -5.14 20.67 24.42
N SER A 13 -6.10 20.85 23.50
CA SER A 13 -7.14 19.84 23.30
C SER A 13 -6.95 18.89 22.11
N TRP A 14 -5.78 18.88 21.46
CA TRP A 14 -5.50 17.90 20.41
C TRP A 14 -4.69 16.74 20.98
N PRO A 15 -5.23 15.51 20.96
CA PRO A 15 -4.48 14.37 21.47
C PRO A 15 -3.21 14.21 20.64
N PHE A 16 -2.08 13.97 21.31
CA PHE A 16 -0.77 13.77 20.68
C PHE A 16 -0.79 12.77 19.50
N PHE A 17 -1.69 11.78 19.56
CA PHE A 17 -1.89 10.80 18.49
C PHE A 17 -2.39 11.42 17.17
N SER A 18 -3.08 12.55 17.17
CA SER A 18 -3.66 13.15 15.96
C SER A 18 -2.62 13.54 14.92
N TRP A 19 -1.43 13.99 15.33
CA TRP A 19 -0.34 14.27 14.38
C TRP A 19 0.15 12.99 13.71
N SER A 20 0.21 11.88 14.45
CA SER A 20 0.57 10.56 13.91
C SER A 20 -0.49 10.03 12.92
N ILE A 21 -1.78 10.33 13.13
CA ILE A 21 -2.85 9.98 12.18
C ILE A 21 -2.71 10.79 10.87
N ILE A 22 -2.45 12.09 10.97
CA ILE A 22 -2.28 12.94 9.78
C ILE A 22 -1.08 12.45 8.96
N GLU A 23 0.06 12.20 9.61
CA GLU A 23 1.24 11.64 8.97
C GLU A 23 0.92 10.30 8.30
N PHE A 24 0.20 9.41 9.00
CA PHE A 24 -0.24 8.12 8.47
C PHE A 24 -1.10 8.26 7.21
N ALA A 25 -2.08 9.17 7.23
CA ALA A 25 -2.96 9.40 6.08
C ALA A 25 -2.18 9.90 4.86
N ILE A 26 -1.20 10.80 5.06
CA ILE A 26 -0.35 11.32 3.98
C ILE A 26 0.53 10.20 3.42
N VAL A 27 1.17 9.41 4.28
CA VAL A 27 2.08 8.33 3.84
C VAL A 27 1.31 7.25 3.09
N ILE A 28 0.12 6.86 3.58
CA ILE A 28 -0.74 5.90 2.86
C ILE A 28 -1.17 6.44 1.51
N ALA A 29 -1.61 7.71 1.44
CA ALA A 29 -2.03 8.31 0.18
C ALA A 29 -0.89 8.28 -0.86
N LEU A 30 0.32 8.67 -0.45
CA LEU A 30 1.50 8.59 -1.32
C LEU A 30 1.84 7.16 -1.71
N ALA A 31 1.78 6.21 -0.77
CA ALA A 31 2.06 4.81 -1.05
C ALA A 31 1.09 4.20 -2.06
N ILE A 32 -0.22 4.50 -1.94
CA ILE A 32 -1.23 4.04 -2.89
C ILE A 32 -0.95 4.62 -4.29
N VAL A 33 -0.67 5.91 -4.39
CA VAL A 33 -0.35 6.56 -5.68
C VAL A 33 0.87 5.92 -6.32
N VAL A 34 1.95 5.72 -5.55
CA VAL A 34 3.14 5.04 -6.05
C VAL A 34 2.81 3.62 -6.49
N SER A 35 2.08 2.85 -5.70
CA SER A 35 1.70 1.49 -6.05
C SER A 35 0.86 1.43 -7.34
N TRP A 36 -0.02 2.41 -7.62
CA TRP A 36 -0.72 2.49 -8.90
C TRP A 36 0.21 2.75 -10.08
N GLN A 37 1.22 3.61 -9.92
CA GLN A 37 2.20 3.87 -10.97
C GLN A 37 3.09 2.65 -11.24
N VAL A 38 3.32 1.83 -10.22
CA VAL A 38 4.20 0.65 -10.31
C VAL A 38 3.44 -0.61 -10.73
N ASN A 39 2.13 -0.69 -10.51
CA ASN A 39 1.31 -1.85 -10.88
C ASN A 39 1.49 -2.34 -12.34
N PRO A 40 1.51 -1.49 -13.39
CA PRO A 40 1.68 -1.96 -14.77
C PRO A 40 3.03 -2.64 -15.02
N PHE A 41 4.05 -2.37 -14.19
CA PHE A 41 5.34 -3.07 -14.29
C PHE A 41 5.25 -4.54 -13.85
N PHE A 42 4.31 -4.86 -12.97
CA PHE A 42 4.16 -6.20 -12.41
C PHE A 42 3.11 -7.04 -13.13
N GLU A 43 2.27 -6.45 -13.97
CA GLU A 43 1.24 -7.16 -14.74
C GLU A 43 1.86 -8.29 -15.58
N ASP A 44 2.94 -8.00 -16.31
CA ASP A 44 3.65 -9.00 -17.14
C ASP A 44 4.29 -10.13 -16.31
N SER A 45 4.62 -9.87 -15.05
CA SER A 45 5.25 -10.86 -14.17
C SER A 45 4.28 -11.87 -13.54
N VAL A 46 2.97 -11.56 -13.57
CA VAL A 46 1.91 -12.41 -13.00
C VAL A 46 1.00 -13.01 -14.06
N VAL A 47 1.33 -12.81 -15.34
CA VAL A 47 0.71 -13.54 -16.43
C VAL A 47 1.13 -15.00 -16.35
N MET A 48 0.14 -15.88 -16.34
CA MET A 48 0.37 -17.32 -16.35
C MET A 48 -0.30 -17.92 -17.59
N TYR A 49 0.39 -18.87 -18.19
CA TYR A 49 -0.18 -19.69 -19.25
C TYR A 49 -0.83 -20.91 -18.61
N GLY A 50 -2.12 -21.09 -18.91
CA GLY A 50 -2.87 -22.27 -18.52
C GLY A 50 -2.45 -23.49 -19.35
N TRP A 51 -2.95 -24.65 -18.91
CA TRP A 51 -2.88 -25.88 -19.68
C TRP A 51 -4.32 -26.30 -19.95
N GLU A 52 -4.70 -26.30 -21.21
CA GLU A 52 -5.95 -26.93 -21.64
C GLU A 52 -5.61 -28.37 -22.00
N CYS A 53 -6.18 -29.30 -21.23
CA CYS A 53 -6.03 -30.72 -21.47
C CYS A 53 -7.36 -31.29 -21.92
N GLU A 54 -7.39 -31.87 -23.11
CA GLU A 54 -8.53 -32.62 -23.64
C GLU A 54 -8.22 -34.12 -23.54
N GLN A 55 -9.19 -34.91 -23.08
CA GLN A 55 -9.04 -36.37 -23.01
C GLN A 55 -9.48 -37.01 -24.33
N GLU A 56 -8.50 -37.43 -25.14
CA GLU A 56 -8.77 -38.22 -26.34
C GLU A 56 -8.48 -39.69 -26.09
N SER A 57 -9.51 -40.42 -25.66
CA SER A 57 -9.69 -41.88 -25.74
C SER A 57 -8.66 -42.81 -25.07
N GLN A 58 -7.49 -42.33 -24.65
CA GLN A 58 -6.54 -42.94 -23.71
C GLN A 58 -5.26 -42.09 -23.52
N GLU A 59 -5.11 -41.01 -24.28
CA GLU A 59 -3.99 -40.06 -24.16
C GLU A 59 -4.54 -38.69 -23.73
N THR A 60 -3.91 -38.08 -22.73
CA THR A 60 -4.21 -36.69 -22.32
C THR A 60 -3.33 -35.76 -23.14
N ASN A 61 -3.91 -35.11 -24.14
CA ASN A 61 -3.20 -34.09 -24.90
C ASN A 61 -3.35 -32.76 -24.15
N CYS A 62 -2.22 -32.21 -23.69
CA CYS A 62 -2.19 -30.92 -23.03
C CYS A 62 -1.44 -29.94 -23.91
N THR A 63 -2.11 -28.87 -24.31
CA THR A 63 -1.51 -27.75 -25.03
C THR A 63 -1.44 -26.53 -24.12
N ILE A 64 -0.37 -25.75 -24.26
CA ILE A 64 -0.27 -24.46 -23.59
C ILE A 64 -1.34 -23.55 -24.20
N THR A 65 -2.16 -22.93 -23.37
CA THR A 65 -3.18 -21.99 -23.84
C THR A 65 -2.53 -20.73 -24.36
N ASP A 66 -2.91 -20.29 -25.57
CA ASP A 66 -2.42 -19.04 -26.15
C ASP A 66 -3.06 -17.79 -25.51
N GLU A 67 -4.13 -17.97 -24.72
CA GLU A 67 -4.75 -16.89 -23.97
C GLU A 67 -4.06 -16.69 -22.61
N PRO A 68 -3.37 -15.55 -22.39
CA PRO A 68 -2.77 -15.24 -21.10
C PRO A 68 -3.86 -14.85 -20.09
N GLU A 69 -3.93 -15.56 -18.97
CA GLU A 69 -4.79 -15.17 -17.85
C GLU A 69 -4.00 -14.38 -16.80
N MET A 70 -4.58 -13.26 -16.35
CA MET A 70 -3.97 -12.40 -15.36
C MET A 70 -4.34 -12.88 -13.95
N GLN A 71 -3.35 -13.29 -13.14
CA GLN A 71 -3.60 -13.68 -11.76
C GLN A 71 -3.86 -12.47 -10.86
N GLN A 72 -5.11 -11.99 -10.86
CA GLN A 72 -5.54 -10.82 -10.06
C GLN A 72 -5.21 -10.95 -8.57
N THR A 73 -5.29 -12.16 -8.00
CA THR A 73 -4.91 -12.40 -6.60
C THR A 73 -3.45 -12.05 -6.34
N MET A 74 -2.55 -12.49 -7.23
CA MET A 74 -1.11 -12.21 -7.09
C MET A 74 -0.83 -10.71 -7.27
N LEU A 75 -1.48 -10.09 -8.26
CA LEU A 75 -1.37 -8.65 -8.49
C LEU A 75 -1.82 -7.83 -7.26
N ASN A 76 -2.91 -8.23 -6.61
CA ASN A 76 -3.39 -7.59 -5.38
C ASN A 76 -2.39 -7.74 -4.21
N TRP A 77 -1.77 -8.92 -4.07
CA TRP A 77 -0.73 -9.12 -3.05
C TRP A 77 0.51 -8.27 -3.30
N ILE A 78 0.94 -8.16 -4.56
CA ILE A 78 2.06 -7.30 -4.96
C ILE A 78 1.72 -5.83 -4.66
N PHE A 79 0.53 -5.38 -5.04
CA PHE A 79 0.06 -4.02 -4.77
C PHE A 79 0.16 -3.67 -3.28
N TRP A 80 -0.43 -4.49 -2.41
CA TRP A 80 -0.38 -4.27 -0.96
C TRP A 80 1.02 -4.49 -0.37
N GLY A 81 1.83 -5.35 -0.98
CA GLY A 81 3.24 -5.53 -0.63
C GLY A 81 4.06 -4.26 -0.84
N ILE A 82 3.86 -3.57 -1.97
CA ILE A 82 4.52 -2.29 -2.26
C ILE A 82 4.06 -1.20 -1.28
N VAL A 83 2.75 -1.11 -1.01
CA VAL A 83 2.21 -0.17 0.00
C VAL A 83 2.86 -0.43 1.37
N GLY A 84 2.91 -1.69 1.78
CA GLY A 84 3.53 -2.11 3.03
C GLY A 84 5.04 -1.83 3.09
N ALA A 85 5.76 -2.01 1.98
CA ALA A 85 7.19 -1.74 1.89
C ALA A 85 7.50 -0.24 2.02
N ILE A 86 6.73 0.62 1.36
CA ILE A 86 6.84 2.09 1.48
C ILE A 86 6.55 2.52 2.92
N PHE A 87 5.48 1.98 3.50
CA PHE A 87 5.10 2.23 4.89
C PHE A 87 6.22 1.84 5.86
N ALA A 88 6.74 0.61 5.74
CA ALA A 88 7.84 0.12 6.55
C ALA A 88 9.10 0.98 6.38
N GLY A 89 9.46 1.35 5.14
CA GLY A 89 10.58 2.23 4.85
C GLY A 89 10.45 3.61 5.51
N TRP A 90 9.23 4.18 5.51
CA TRP A 90 8.96 5.44 6.20
C TRP A 90 9.08 5.32 7.72
N TYR A 91 8.33 4.39 8.33
CA TYR A 91 8.23 4.32 9.80
C TYR A 91 9.45 3.70 10.48
N LEU A 92 10.15 2.76 9.83
CA LEU A 92 11.35 2.13 10.39
C LEU A 92 12.63 2.93 10.07
N GLY A 93 12.69 3.57 8.90
CA GLY A 93 13.88 4.26 8.41
C GLY A 93 13.75 5.78 8.50
N ALA A 94 12.97 6.36 7.58
CA ALA A 94 12.92 7.81 7.38
C ALA A 94 12.47 8.56 8.65
N ARG A 95 11.43 8.09 9.33
CA ARG A 95 10.94 8.66 10.59
C ARG A 95 12.03 8.69 11.66
N ARG A 96 12.80 7.61 11.81
CA ARG A 96 13.86 7.48 12.81
C ARG A 96 15.08 8.35 12.49
N PHE A 97 15.30 8.65 11.20
CA PHE A 97 16.40 9.47 10.73
C PHE A 97 16.06 10.98 10.69
N VAL A 98 14.85 11.33 10.25
CA VAL A 98 14.36 12.71 10.08
C VAL A 98 13.88 13.32 11.40
N LEU A 99 13.20 12.56 12.26
CA LEU A 99 12.66 13.04 13.55
C LEU A 99 13.63 12.83 14.72
N LYS A 100 14.94 13.02 14.52
CA LYS A 100 15.88 13.14 15.65
C LYS A 100 15.58 14.35 16.55
N ARG A 101 14.75 15.30 16.11
CA ARG A 101 14.26 16.37 16.96
C ARG A 101 12.92 15.96 17.57
N THR A 102 12.90 15.92 18.90
CA THR A 102 11.70 15.86 19.73
C THR A 102 10.69 16.88 19.23
N ILE A 103 9.61 16.40 18.64
CA ILE A 103 8.41 17.22 18.46
C ILE A 103 7.72 17.18 19.82
N LEU A 104 7.60 18.36 20.43
CA LEU A 104 6.91 18.65 21.69
C LEU A 104 5.54 17.97 21.77
#